data_AF-A0A818AXK6-F1
#
_entry.id   AF-A0A818AXK6-F1
#
_cell.length_a   1.000
_cell.length_b   1.000
_cell.length_c   1.000
_cell.angle_alpha   90.00
_cell.angle_beta   90.00
_cell.angle_gamma   90.00
#
_symmetry.space_group_name_H-M   'P 1'
#
loop_
_entity.id
_entity.type
_entity.pdbx_description
1 polymer ?
#
loop_
_entity_poly.entity_id
_entity_poly.type
_entity_poly.pdbx_seq_one_letter_code
_entity_poly.pdbx_strand_id
1 'polypeptide(L)'
;MADSERQYQEKFKQLMEERRKWDEEKATIEKIAASASPIVKLNVGGEAMTTSRATLTLDEGSLLATMFSGKWDNKLMKDTDGCIFLDYDPVLFKFLLNQLRAWSDLSVKRVFRLPVGSEQSFLELVRLLKFNERFIDSKQSTITSVAKVVQSEEESERFGTVSSSTVQLTNDNRTCKTTVDSNWQYLLGTLTYSTGKHRIRLKLEFGRTNILMGICSQNKPPTGPQFYDKPTTHGWFIHGYMMKNGQGSHPGWPQVAVNDILELTINCDERSLSILNENSRAQNNMQPGLSGGIKGNKK
;
A
#
# COMPACT_ATOMS: atom_id res chain seq x y z
N MET A 1 26.94 64.41 -20.17
CA MET A 1 25.88 63.64 -19.50
C MET A 1 25.54 62.35 -20.25
N ALA A 2 25.32 62.38 -21.57
CA ALA A 2 24.98 61.18 -22.37
C ALA A 2 26.02 60.03 -22.33
N ASP A 3 27.33 60.33 -22.27
CA ASP A 3 28.36 59.27 -22.22
C ASP A 3 28.42 58.54 -20.86
N SER A 4 28.04 59.22 -19.77
CA SER A 4 27.99 58.59 -18.45
C SER A 4 26.82 57.61 -18.36
N GLU A 5 25.65 57.97 -18.89
CA GLU A 5 24.49 57.08 -18.99
C GLU A 5 24.77 55.84 -19.85
N ARG A 6 25.47 56.00 -20.98
CA ARG A 6 25.89 54.86 -21.82
C ARG A 6 26.84 53.92 -21.07
N GLN A 7 27.83 54.46 -20.37
CA GLN A 7 28.73 53.66 -19.52
C GLN A 7 27.97 52.91 -18.42
N TYR A 8 26.98 53.54 -17.79
CA TYR A 8 26.16 52.88 -16.77
C TYR A 8 25.31 51.75 -17.36
N GLN A 9 24.71 51.95 -18.53
CA GLN A 9 23.90 50.92 -19.19
C GLN A 9 24.76 49.72 -19.65
N GLU A 10 25.97 49.96 -20.14
CA GLU A 10 26.90 48.89 -20.53
C GLU A 10 27.40 48.12 -19.31
N LYS A 11 27.77 48.82 -18.23
CA LYS A 11 28.22 48.18 -17.00
C LYS A 11 27.10 47.38 -16.33
N PHE A 12 25.85 47.87 -16.39
CA PHE A 12 24.68 47.15 -15.90
C PHE A 12 24.41 45.88 -16.73
N LYS A 13 24.51 45.96 -18.06
CA LYS A 13 24.40 44.77 -18.92
C LYS A 13 25.48 43.74 -18.64
N GLN A 14 26.73 44.17 -18.44
CA GLN A 14 27.83 43.28 -18.07
C GLN A 14 27.58 42.59 -16.73
N LEU A 15 27.20 43.34 -15.69
CA LEU A 15 26.88 42.79 -14.38
C LEU A 15 25.71 41.79 -14.42
N MET A 16 24.68 42.06 -15.23
CA MET A 16 23.55 41.15 -15.39
C MET A 16 23.94 39.85 -16.09
N GLU A 17 24.81 39.93 -17.10
CA GLU A 17 25.32 38.76 -17.81
C GLU A 17 26.29 37.93 -16.96
N GLU A 18 27.19 38.59 -16.21
CA GLU A 18 28.06 37.93 -15.23
C GLU A 18 27.24 37.24 -14.15
N ARG A 19 26.18 37.89 -13.66
CA ARG A 19 25.28 37.29 -12.67
C ARG A 19 24.50 36.09 -13.23
N ARG A 20 24.02 36.19 -14.48
CA ARG A 20 23.36 35.07 -15.17
C ARG A 20 24.30 33.86 -15.31
N LYS A 21 25.55 34.10 -15.75
CA LYS A 21 26.57 33.05 -15.86
C LYS A 21 26.92 32.44 -14.51
N TRP A 22 27.07 33.28 -13.48
CA TRP A 22 27.31 32.82 -12.11
C TRP A 22 26.16 31.95 -11.59
N ASP A 23 24.91 32.35 -11.83
CA ASP A 23 23.74 31.58 -11.43
C ASP A 23 23.66 30.23 -12.20
N GLU A 24 24.06 30.20 -13.47
CA GLU A 24 24.14 28.97 -14.29
C GLU A 24 25.27 28.02 -13.86
N GLU A 25 26.46 28.55 -13.59
CA GLU A 25 27.60 27.79 -13.07
C GLU A 25 27.29 27.24 -11.68
N LYS A 26 26.71 28.07 -10.80
CA LYS A 26 26.28 27.64 -9.47
C LYS A 26 25.20 26.56 -9.55
N ALA A 27 24.21 26.69 -10.44
CA ALA A 27 23.20 25.66 -10.66
C ALA A 27 23.82 24.35 -11.16
N THR A 28 24.85 24.42 -12.01
CA THR A 28 25.56 23.25 -12.53
C THR A 28 26.37 22.56 -11.43
N ILE A 29 27.11 23.32 -10.62
CA ILE A 29 27.88 22.80 -9.48
C ILE A 29 26.94 22.21 -8.41
N GLU A 30 25.80 22.84 -8.12
CA GLU A 30 24.78 22.31 -7.22
C GLU A 30 24.16 21.02 -7.75
N LYS A 31 23.92 20.93 -9.07
CA LYS A 31 23.42 19.70 -9.71
C LYS A 31 24.44 18.55 -9.65
N ILE A 32 25.73 18.85 -9.79
CA ILE A 32 26.82 17.89 -9.63
C ILE A 32 26.97 17.46 -8.16
N ALA A 33 26.93 18.41 -7.22
CA ALA A 33 26.99 18.11 -5.77
C ALA A 33 25.77 17.30 -5.28
N ALA A 34 24.58 17.57 -5.82
CA ALA A 34 23.35 16.82 -5.52
C ALA A 34 23.44 15.35 -6.00
N SER A 35 24.24 15.08 -7.03
CA SER A 35 24.52 13.71 -7.49
C SER A 35 25.54 12.96 -6.61
N ALA A 36 26.27 13.65 -5.73
CA ALA A 36 27.36 13.08 -4.94
C ALA A 36 26.90 12.33 -3.67
N SER A 37 25.65 12.51 -3.22
CA SER A 37 25.06 11.74 -2.11
C SER A 37 23.82 10.97 -2.58
N PRO A 38 24.01 9.76 -3.16
CA PRO A 38 22.92 8.95 -3.69
C PRO A 38 21.98 8.44 -2.58
N ILE A 39 22.48 8.33 -1.35
CA ILE A 39 21.75 7.83 -0.18
C ILE A 39 21.37 9.00 0.72
N VAL A 40 20.10 9.00 1.15
CA VAL A 40 19.51 10.01 2.04
C VAL A 40 19.00 9.30 3.29
N LYS A 41 19.34 9.86 4.46
CA LYS A 41 18.80 9.44 5.76
C LYS A 41 17.67 10.38 6.16
N LEU A 42 16.55 9.80 6.55
CA LEU A 42 15.33 10.50 6.93
C LEU A 42 14.98 10.12 8.36
N ASN A 43 14.44 11.07 9.11
CA ASN A 43 13.73 10.83 10.36
C ASN A 43 12.27 11.22 10.12
N VAL A 44 11.38 10.23 10.03
CA VAL A 44 9.97 10.45 9.70
C VAL A 44 9.15 10.24 10.96
N GLY A 45 8.61 11.32 11.54
CA GLY A 45 7.81 11.25 12.76
C GLY A 45 8.52 10.55 13.94
N GLY A 46 9.86 10.54 13.95
CA GLY A 46 10.68 9.83 14.94
C GLY A 46 11.27 8.48 14.48
N GLU A 47 10.85 7.91 13.35
CA GLU A 47 11.42 6.67 12.81
C GLU A 47 12.54 6.97 11.80
N ALA A 48 13.74 6.45 12.07
CA ALA A 48 14.86 6.55 11.14
C ALA A 48 14.65 5.64 9.92
N MET A 49 14.72 6.23 8.73
CA MET A 49 14.61 5.55 7.44
C MET A 49 15.77 5.91 6.54
N THR A 50 16.14 5.00 5.63
CA THR A 50 17.19 5.24 4.63
C THR A 50 16.67 4.92 3.24
N THR A 51 16.97 5.78 2.27
CA THR A 51 16.55 5.58 0.88
C THR A 51 17.50 6.25 -0.11
N SER A 52 17.29 6.02 -1.40
CA SER A 52 18.01 6.74 -2.44
C SER A 52 17.29 8.05 -2.80
N ARG A 53 18.07 9.05 -3.21
CA ARG A 53 17.53 10.31 -3.75
C ARG A 53 16.68 10.06 -5.00
N ALA A 54 17.13 9.15 -5.88
CA ALA A 54 16.40 8.73 -7.08
C ALA A 54 14.98 8.22 -6.77
N THR A 55 14.81 7.51 -5.65
CA THR A 55 13.48 7.04 -5.19
C THR A 55 12.57 8.21 -4.80
N LEU A 56 13.10 9.21 -4.08
CA LEU A 56 12.34 10.37 -3.61
C LEU A 56 12.02 11.37 -4.75
N THR A 57 12.88 11.41 -5.77
CA THR A 57 12.72 12.29 -6.94
C THR A 57 12.06 11.60 -8.13
N LEU A 58 11.45 10.42 -7.94
CA LEU A 58 10.88 9.62 -9.03
C LEU A 58 9.74 10.34 -9.76
N ASP A 59 8.94 11.12 -9.04
CA ASP A 59 7.93 12.02 -9.61
C ASP A 59 8.40 13.47 -9.50
N GLU A 60 8.90 14.03 -10.60
CA GLU A 60 9.45 15.39 -10.66
C GLU A 60 8.44 16.48 -10.21
N GLY A 61 7.14 16.20 -10.31
CA GLY A 61 6.08 17.12 -9.85
C GLY A 61 5.80 17.09 -8.34
N SER A 62 6.35 16.11 -7.62
CA SER A 62 6.08 15.93 -6.19
C SER A 62 6.88 16.90 -5.32
N LEU A 63 6.35 17.15 -4.12
CA LEU A 63 7.03 17.92 -3.09
C LEU A 63 8.34 17.23 -2.66
N LEU A 64 8.35 15.89 -2.62
CA LEU A 64 9.57 15.12 -2.33
C LEU A 64 10.64 15.39 -3.40
N ALA A 65 10.29 15.36 -4.68
CA ALA A 65 11.25 15.70 -5.73
C ALA A 65 11.79 17.13 -5.58
N THR A 66 10.93 18.07 -5.19
CA THR A 66 11.34 19.45 -4.92
C THR A 66 12.31 19.54 -3.74
N MET A 67 11.95 18.95 -2.60
CA MET A 67 12.76 18.95 -1.37
C MET A 67 14.11 18.29 -1.58
N PHE A 68 14.14 17.15 -2.30
CA PHE A 68 15.34 16.35 -2.52
C PHE A 68 16.01 16.61 -3.87
N SER A 69 15.65 17.68 -4.57
CA SER A 69 16.27 18.11 -5.84
C SER A 69 17.73 18.60 -5.70
N GLY A 70 18.21 18.77 -4.47
CA GLY A 70 19.53 19.37 -4.16
C GLY A 70 19.46 20.85 -3.78
N LYS A 71 18.43 21.57 -4.25
CA LYS A 71 18.27 23.02 -3.99
C LYS A 71 17.97 23.36 -2.53
N TRP A 72 17.41 22.42 -1.79
CA TRP A 72 16.93 22.63 -0.41
C TRP A 72 17.74 21.87 0.64
N ASP A 73 18.75 21.09 0.24
CA ASP A 73 19.51 20.18 1.12
C ASP A 73 20.11 20.86 2.36
N ASN A 74 20.51 22.13 2.24
CA ASN A 74 21.09 22.93 3.34
C ASN A 74 20.02 23.61 4.22
N LYS A 75 18.75 23.62 3.79
CA LYS A 75 17.63 24.26 4.49
C LYS A 75 16.68 23.27 5.15
N LEU A 76 16.80 21.99 4.83
CA LEU A 76 16.01 20.93 5.45
C LEU A 76 16.44 20.76 6.91
N MET A 77 15.46 20.67 7.80
CA MET A 77 15.70 20.39 9.22
C MET A 77 16.34 19.01 9.35
N LYS A 78 17.34 18.92 10.22
CA LYS A 78 18.03 17.67 10.55
C LYS A 78 17.95 17.44 12.05
N ASP A 79 17.83 16.18 12.44
CA ASP A 79 17.94 15.77 13.84
C ASP A 79 19.41 15.75 14.31
N THR A 80 19.61 15.31 15.56
CA THR A 80 20.94 15.20 16.18
C THR A 80 21.88 14.24 15.44
N ASP A 81 21.34 13.29 14.69
CA ASP A 81 22.10 12.28 13.93
C ASP A 81 22.31 12.70 12.46
N GLY A 82 21.89 13.91 12.09
CA GLY A 82 22.00 14.46 10.75
C GLY A 82 20.96 13.90 9.76
N CYS A 83 19.94 13.18 10.24
CA CYS A 83 18.85 12.68 9.41
C CYS A 83 17.84 13.80 9.12
N ILE A 84 17.37 13.90 7.88
CA ILE A 84 16.41 14.93 7.48
C ILE A 84 15.06 14.63 8.13
N PHE A 85 14.57 15.57 8.94
CA PHE A 85 13.32 15.42 9.67
C PHE A 85 12.11 15.71 8.79
N LEU A 86 11.13 14.80 8.80
CA LEU A 86 9.85 14.90 8.12
C LEU A 86 8.73 14.62 9.13
N ASP A 87 7.81 15.56 9.28
CA ASP A 87 6.68 15.45 10.21
C ASP A 87 5.48 14.73 9.56
N TYR A 88 5.68 13.44 9.27
CA TYR A 88 4.65 12.56 8.72
C TYR A 88 4.52 11.29 9.55
N ASP A 89 3.38 10.61 9.42
CA ASP A 89 3.20 9.29 10.02
C ASP A 89 4.23 8.29 9.43
N PRO A 90 5.06 7.65 10.27
CA PRO A 90 6.12 6.77 9.80
C PRO A 90 5.57 5.53 9.09
N VAL A 91 4.43 4.99 9.51
CA VAL A 91 3.84 3.78 8.91
C VAL A 91 3.36 4.07 7.48
N LEU A 92 2.63 5.17 7.30
CA LEU A 92 2.13 5.59 5.99
C LEU A 92 3.27 6.01 5.06
N PHE A 93 4.28 6.73 5.57
CA PHE A 93 5.42 7.12 4.77
C PHE A 93 6.29 5.93 4.35
N LYS A 94 6.45 4.93 5.23
CA LYS A 94 7.11 3.67 4.88
C LYS A 94 6.39 2.95 3.76
N PHE A 95 5.05 2.92 3.83
CA PHE A 95 4.22 2.33 2.78
C PHE A 95 4.39 3.08 1.45
N LEU A 96 4.35 4.42 1.48
CA LEU A 96 4.63 5.27 0.32
C LEU A 96 6.00 4.94 -0.28
N LEU A 97 7.05 4.91 0.55
CA LEU A 97 8.41 4.70 0.13
C LEU A 97 8.62 3.34 -0.55
N ASN A 98 7.97 2.29 -0.03
CA ASN A 98 8.01 0.97 -0.65
C ASN A 98 7.33 0.96 -2.02
N GLN A 99 6.27 1.75 -2.22
CA GLN A 99 5.64 1.88 -3.54
C GLN A 99 6.55 2.62 -4.52
N LEU A 100 7.21 3.70 -4.09
CA LEU A 100 8.17 4.43 -4.94
C LEU A 100 9.35 3.54 -5.35
N ARG A 101 9.82 2.65 -4.46
CA ARG A 101 10.85 1.65 -4.78
C ARG A 101 10.36 0.65 -5.83
N ALA A 102 9.11 0.19 -5.74
CA ALA A 102 8.56 -0.72 -6.74
C ALA A 102 8.43 -0.04 -8.12
N TRP A 103 8.16 1.27 -8.16
CA TRP A 103 8.01 2.03 -9.41
C TRP A 103 9.34 2.38 -10.11
N SER A 104 10.49 2.08 -9.50
CA SER A 104 11.77 2.16 -10.23
C SER A 104 11.84 1.11 -11.34
N ASP A 105 11.07 0.03 -11.24
CA ASP A 105 10.84 -0.90 -12.34
C ASP A 105 9.81 -0.32 -13.31
N LEU A 106 10.23 -0.07 -14.55
CA LEU A 106 9.39 0.52 -15.61
C LEU A 106 8.24 -0.41 -16.05
N SER A 107 8.32 -1.70 -15.74
CA SER A 107 7.23 -2.65 -16.01
C SER A 107 6.05 -2.50 -15.04
N VAL A 108 6.26 -1.84 -13.90
CA VAL A 108 5.23 -1.65 -12.88
C VAL A 108 4.40 -0.41 -13.21
N LYS A 109 3.07 -0.61 -13.29
CA LYS A 109 2.13 0.50 -13.45
C LYS A 109 2.22 1.43 -12.23
N ARG A 110 2.53 2.71 -12.47
CA ARG A 110 2.63 3.74 -11.43
C ARG A 110 1.25 4.22 -10.98
N VAL A 111 0.65 3.48 -10.06
CA VAL A 111 -0.62 3.85 -9.40
C VAL A 111 -0.49 3.54 -7.92
N PHE A 112 -0.89 4.49 -7.07
CA PHE A 112 -0.83 4.29 -5.63
C PHE A 112 -1.85 3.24 -5.19
N ARG A 113 -1.36 2.25 -4.46
CA ARG A 113 -2.13 1.36 -3.61
C ARG A 113 -2.45 2.09 -2.31
N LEU A 114 -3.61 1.78 -1.72
CA LEU A 114 -4.07 2.35 -0.47
C LEU A 114 -3.84 1.35 0.67
N PRO A 115 -3.25 1.76 1.81
CA PRO A 115 -3.09 0.90 2.97
C PRO A 115 -4.44 0.63 3.65
N VAL A 116 -4.64 -0.60 4.11
CA VAL A 116 -5.82 -1.05 4.87
C VAL A 116 -6.08 -0.19 6.09
N GLY A 117 -7.30 0.32 6.21
CA GLY A 117 -7.76 1.04 7.41
C GLY A 117 -7.14 2.41 7.60
N SER A 118 -6.36 2.90 6.64
CA SER A 118 -5.75 4.23 6.64
C SER A 118 -5.74 4.84 5.24
N GLU A 119 -6.70 4.44 4.41
CA GLU A 119 -6.81 4.81 2.99
C GLU A 119 -6.92 6.33 2.84
N GLN A 120 -7.78 6.97 3.64
CA GLN A 120 -8.00 8.42 3.60
C GLN A 120 -6.75 9.18 4.06
N SER A 121 -6.15 8.77 5.18
CA SER A 121 -4.91 9.37 5.69
C SER A 121 -3.76 9.23 4.69
N PHE A 122 -3.69 8.09 3.98
CA PHE A 122 -2.70 7.90 2.92
C PHE A 122 -2.97 8.78 1.69
N LEU A 123 -4.23 8.89 1.25
CA LEU A 123 -4.60 9.80 0.15
C LEU A 123 -4.30 11.25 0.50
N GLU A 124 -4.55 11.66 1.74
CA GLU A 124 -4.19 12.98 2.25
C GLU A 124 -2.67 13.18 2.21
N LEU A 125 -1.89 12.21 2.70
CA LEU A 125 -0.42 12.24 2.60
C LEU A 125 0.05 12.40 1.14
N VAL A 126 -0.49 11.62 0.22
CA VAL A 126 -0.13 11.67 -1.21
C VAL A 126 -0.47 13.05 -1.82
N ARG A 127 -1.63 13.63 -1.45
CA ARG A 127 -2.04 14.97 -1.88
C ARG A 127 -1.16 16.07 -1.28
N LEU A 128 -0.83 15.99 0.00
CA LEU A 128 0.07 16.92 0.69
C LEU A 128 1.47 16.91 0.06
N LEU A 129 1.95 15.72 -0.31
CA LEU A 129 3.21 15.54 -1.03
C LEU A 129 3.11 15.88 -2.52
N LYS A 130 1.97 16.40 -2.98
CA LYS A 130 1.73 16.90 -4.34
C LYS A 130 2.07 15.91 -5.45
N PHE A 131 1.89 14.60 -5.19
CA PHE A 131 2.02 13.64 -6.27
C PHE A 131 0.96 13.90 -7.34
N ASN A 132 1.33 13.68 -8.60
CA ASN A 132 0.44 13.89 -9.72
C ASN A 132 -0.84 13.03 -9.58
N GLU A 133 -2.01 13.65 -9.78
CA GLU A 133 -3.31 12.96 -9.72
C GLU A 133 -3.39 11.76 -10.68
N ARG A 134 -2.63 11.72 -11.76
CA ARG A 134 -2.56 10.54 -12.65
C ARG A 134 -2.16 9.24 -11.92
N PHE A 135 -1.43 9.36 -10.80
CA PHE A 135 -1.05 8.24 -9.96
C PHE A 135 -2.11 7.89 -8.92
N ILE A 136 -3.08 8.79 -8.71
CA ILE A 136 -4.27 8.63 -7.89
C ILE A 136 -5.42 8.30 -8.85
N ASP A 137 -5.68 7.01 -9.09
CA ASP A 137 -6.76 6.61 -9.99
C ASP A 137 -8.08 7.29 -9.57
N SER A 138 -8.63 8.21 -10.37
CA SER A 138 -9.82 9.01 -10.02
C SER A 138 -11.09 8.18 -9.87
N LYS A 139 -11.08 6.94 -10.39
CA LYS A 139 -12.11 5.94 -10.11
C LYS A 139 -11.98 5.38 -8.68
N GLN A 140 -10.93 5.73 -7.91
CA GLN A 140 -10.71 5.33 -6.50
C GLN A 140 -11.81 5.77 -5.54
N SER A 141 -12.57 6.80 -5.91
CA SER A 141 -13.80 7.18 -5.20
C SER A 141 -14.90 6.13 -5.29
N THR A 142 -14.93 5.31 -6.36
CA THR A 142 -15.85 4.18 -6.52
C THR A 142 -15.14 2.83 -6.39
N ILE A 143 -14.86 2.42 -5.16
CA ILE A 143 -14.42 1.07 -4.78
C ILE A 143 -15.42 0.03 -5.30
N THR A 144 -15.09 -0.57 -6.44
CA THR A 144 -15.74 -1.78 -6.90
C THR A 144 -14.77 -2.94 -6.71
N SER A 145 -15.18 -3.99 -6.03
CA SER A 145 -14.42 -5.24 -5.94
C SER A 145 -15.30 -6.38 -6.42
N VAL A 146 -14.75 -7.25 -7.26
CA VAL A 146 -15.41 -8.42 -7.84
C VAL A 146 -14.58 -9.66 -7.56
N ALA A 147 -15.17 -10.62 -6.84
CA ALA A 147 -14.58 -11.94 -6.65
C ALA A 147 -15.53 -13.01 -7.20
N LYS A 148 -14.96 -14.00 -7.87
CA LYS A 148 -15.69 -15.12 -8.48
C LYS A 148 -15.17 -16.45 -7.95
N VAL A 149 -16.04 -17.32 -7.48
CA VAL A 149 -15.71 -18.72 -7.17
C VAL A 149 -15.58 -19.48 -8.49
N VAL A 150 -14.43 -20.17 -8.68
CA VAL A 150 -14.07 -20.84 -9.96
C VAL A 150 -13.90 -22.35 -9.81
N GLN A 151 -14.50 -22.97 -8.78
CA GLN A 151 -14.49 -24.42 -8.66
C GLN A 151 -15.35 -25.09 -9.75
N SER A 152 -14.84 -26.17 -10.34
CA SER A 152 -15.54 -27.05 -11.27
C SER A 152 -16.07 -28.27 -10.52
N GLU A 153 -17.31 -28.23 -10.04
CA GLU A 153 -18.21 -29.39 -9.76
C GLU A 153 -19.50 -28.91 -9.05
N GLU A 154 -20.52 -29.77 -9.01
CA GLU A 154 -21.90 -29.49 -8.59
C GLU A 154 -22.06 -29.12 -7.09
N GLU A 155 -21.03 -29.37 -6.25
CA GLU A 155 -20.96 -29.02 -4.82
C GLU A 155 -19.96 -27.88 -4.51
N SER A 156 -19.80 -26.93 -5.43
CA SER A 156 -18.91 -25.78 -5.18
C SER A 156 -19.44 -24.86 -4.07
N GLU A 157 -18.53 -24.24 -3.31
CA GLU A 157 -18.86 -23.17 -2.36
C GLU A 157 -19.59 -22.00 -3.06
N ARG A 158 -20.48 -21.35 -2.32
CA ARG A 158 -21.23 -20.17 -2.75
C ARG A 158 -21.14 -19.10 -1.68
N PHE A 159 -21.31 -17.85 -2.10
CA PHE A 159 -21.44 -16.75 -1.16
C PHE A 159 -22.84 -16.74 -0.54
N GLY A 160 -22.94 -16.61 0.77
CA GLY A 160 -24.19 -16.63 1.51
C GLY A 160 -24.43 -15.34 2.27
N THR A 161 -23.89 -15.28 3.48
CA THR A 161 -24.10 -14.13 4.38
C THR A 161 -23.32 -12.91 3.93
N VAL A 162 -24.04 -11.85 3.58
CA VAL A 162 -23.49 -10.51 3.30
C VAL A 162 -23.69 -9.59 4.50
N SER A 163 -22.70 -8.76 4.83
CA SER A 163 -22.81 -7.78 5.91
C SER A 163 -23.51 -6.48 5.53
N SER A 164 -23.75 -6.25 4.23
CA SER A 164 -24.29 -5.01 3.68
C SER A 164 -25.12 -5.27 2.42
N SER A 165 -26.18 -4.47 2.22
CA SER A 165 -26.98 -4.47 0.99
C SER A 165 -26.23 -3.93 -0.24
N THR A 166 -25.06 -3.33 -0.03
CA THR A 166 -24.17 -2.85 -1.11
C THR A 166 -23.39 -3.98 -1.79
N VAL A 167 -23.42 -5.19 -1.23
CA VAL A 167 -22.82 -6.39 -1.85
C VAL A 167 -23.86 -7.06 -2.74
N GLN A 168 -23.60 -7.05 -4.05
CA GLN A 168 -24.43 -7.71 -5.05
C GLN A 168 -23.87 -9.10 -5.33
N LEU A 169 -24.71 -10.13 -5.13
CA LEU A 169 -24.40 -11.50 -5.51
C LEU A 169 -25.04 -11.80 -6.87
N THR A 170 -24.29 -12.42 -7.76
CA THR A 170 -24.68 -12.77 -9.12
C THR A 170 -24.14 -14.15 -9.47
N ASN A 171 -24.57 -14.71 -10.61
CA ASN A 171 -24.13 -16.03 -11.08
C ASN A 171 -24.36 -17.12 -10.02
N ASP A 172 -25.61 -17.23 -9.54
CA ASP A 172 -26.00 -18.22 -8.53
C ASP A 172 -25.15 -18.12 -7.24
N ASN A 173 -24.96 -16.88 -6.79
CA ASN A 173 -24.11 -16.52 -5.65
C ASN A 173 -22.63 -16.95 -5.75
N ARG A 174 -22.12 -17.22 -6.96
CA ARG A 174 -20.69 -17.51 -7.17
C ARG A 174 -19.87 -16.29 -7.52
N THR A 175 -20.52 -15.17 -7.85
CA THR A 175 -19.85 -13.90 -8.11
C THR A 175 -20.36 -12.84 -7.16
N CYS A 176 -19.48 -12.22 -6.39
CA CYS A 176 -19.83 -11.06 -5.58
C CYS A 176 -19.25 -9.80 -6.21
N LYS A 177 -20.01 -8.72 -6.13
CA LYS A 177 -19.59 -7.37 -6.53
C LYS A 177 -20.02 -6.40 -5.44
N THR A 178 -19.08 -5.70 -4.83
CA THR A 178 -19.39 -4.58 -3.93
C THR A 178 -19.20 -3.27 -4.68
N THR A 179 -20.09 -2.30 -4.47
CA THR A 179 -19.96 -0.91 -4.90
C THR A 179 -20.09 -0.02 -3.67
N VAL A 180 -18.96 0.58 -3.25
CA VAL A 180 -18.74 1.57 -2.16
C VAL A 180 -19.81 1.69 -1.06
N ASP A 181 -19.35 1.50 0.18
CA ASP A 181 -19.35 2.58 1.17
C ASP A 181 -18.06 2.44 1.99
N SER A 182 -17.62 3.52 2.63
CA SER A 182 -16.35 3.69 3.37
C SER A 182 -16.12 2.70 4.53
N ASN A 183 -16.98 1.69 4.67
CA ASN A 183 -16.99 0.72 5.74
C ASN A 183 -16.57 -0.65 5.22
N TRP A 184 -15.78 -1.35 6.02
CA TRP A 184 -15.44 -2.74 5.81
C TRP A 184 -16.70 -3.59 5.64
N GLN A 185 -16.68 -4.51 4.68
CA GLN A 185 -17.78 -5.45 4.41
C GLN A 185 -17.23 -6.87 4.42
N TYR A 186 -17.98 -7.80 5.00
CA TYR A 186 -17.66 -9.22 4.96
C TYR A 186 -18.70 -9.99 4.18
N LEU A 187 -18.22 -11.09 3.61
CA LEU A 187 -18.99 -12.07 2.90
C LEU A 187 -18.55 -13.45 3.37
N LEU A 188 -19.51 -14.27 3.79
CA LEU A 188 -19.24 -15.64 4.23
C LEU A 188 -19.68 -16.64 3.18
N GLY A 189 -18.96 -17.75 3.11
CA GLY A 189 -19.40 -18.95 2.40
C GLY A 189 -20.67 -19.54 3.02
N THR A 190 -21.33 -20.41 2.26
CA THR A 190 -22.50 -21.17 2.73
C THR A 190 -22.10 -22.45 3.45
N LEU A 191 -20.91 -22.98 3.19
CA LEU A 191 -20.46 -24.24 3.77
C LEU A 191 -19.72 -24.02 5.09
N THR A 192 -19.79 -25.05 5.94
CA THR A 192 -19.00 -25.14 7.17
C THR A 192 -18.07 -26.33 7.06
N TYR A 193 -16.79 -26.09 7.35
CA TYR A 193 -15.73 -27.09 7.22
C TYR A 193 -15.28 -27.54 8.61
N SER A 194 -15.49 -28.83 8.92
CA SER A 194 -15.14 -29.42 10.22
C SER A 194 -14.15 -30.59 10.12
N THR A 195 -14.12 -31.30 9.00
CA THR A 195 -13.26 -32.47 8.74
C THR A 195 -12.77 -32.48 7.30
N GLY A 196 -11.63 -33.12 7.03
CA GLY A 196 -11.11 -33.28 5.68
C GLY A 196 -10.38 -32.05 5.14
N LYS A 197 -9.93 -32.16 3.89
CA LYS A 197 -9.20 -31.14 3.15
C LYS A 197 -10.07 -30.56 2.04
N HIS A 198 -10.30 -29.25 2.08
CA HIS A 198 -11.15 -28.51 1.16
C HIS A 198 -10.34 -27.46 0.42
N ARG A 199 -10.65 -27.23 -0.87
CA ARG A 199 -9.92 -26.27 -1.71
C ARG A 199 -10.88 -25.33 -2.39
N ILE A 200 -10.84 -24.05 -2.05
CA ILE A 200 -11.71 -23.01 -2.61
C ILE A 200 -10.90 -22.14 -3.55
N ARG A 201 -11.33 -22.05 -4.81
CA ARG A 201 -10.67 -21.24 -5.85
C ARG A 201 -11.43 -19.95 -6.08
N LEU A 202 -10.76 -18.83 -5.88
CA LEU A 202 -11.29 -17.48 -6.02
C LEU A 202 -10.50 -16.74 -7.10
N LYS A 203 -11.18 -16.31 -8.16
CA LYS A 203 -10.63 -15.41 -9.16
C LYS A 203 -10.98 -13.97 -8.80
N LEU A 204 -9.96 -13.12 -8.77
CA LEU A 204 -10.11 -11.69 -8.54
C LEU A 204 -10.23 -10.99 -9.89
N GLU A 205 -11.45 -10.81 -10.39
CA GLU A 205 -11.67 -10.20 -11.72
C GLU A 205 -11.44 -8.68 -11.70
N PHE A 206 -11.69 -8.05 -10.55
CA PHE A 206 -11.42 -6.64 -10.34
C PHE A 206 -11.27 -6.40 -8.84
N GLY A 207 -10.15 -5.84 -8.37
CA GLY A 207 -9.91 -5.73 -6.93
C GLY A 207 -9.01 -4.57 -6.57
N ARG A 208 -9.54 -3.63 -5.79
CA ARG A 208 -8.72 -2.70 -4.99
C ARG A 208 -8.23 -3.39 -3.72
N THR A 209 -7.33 -2.70 -3.05
CA THR A 209 -6.16 -3.21 -2.33
C THR A 209 -6.40 -4.02 -1.07
N ASN A 210 -7.65 -4.17 -0.59
CA ASN A 210 -7.92 -4.49 0.81
C ASN A 210 -8.86 -5.70 1.01
N ILE A 211 -8.73 -6.72 0.16
CA ILE A 211 -9.49 -7.98 0.29
C ILE A 211 -8.76 -8.92 1.25
N LEU A 212 -9.44 -9.33 2.31
CA LEU A 212 -9.03 -10.45 3.17
C LEU A 212 -9.70 -11.73 2.69
N MET A 213 -8.93 -12.79 2.45
CA MET A 213 -9.46 -14.14 2.22
C MET A 213 -9.00 -15.07 3.32
N GLY A 214 -9.91 -15.88 3.83
CA GLY A 214 -9.61 -16.82 4.88
C GLY A 214 -10.85 -17.40 5.53
N ILE A 215 -10.75 -17.73 6.81
CA ILE A 215 -11.81 -18.38 7.58
C ILE A 215 -12.14 -17.60 8.85
N CYS A 216 -13.34 -17.83 9.35
CA CYS A 216 -13.77 -17.40 10.68
C CYS A 216 -14.52 -18.53 11.39
N SER A 217 -14.62 -18.46 12.72
CA SER A 217 -15.40 -19.43 13.48
C SER A 217 -16.91 -19.22 13.28
N GLN A 218 -17.64 -20.30 13.01
CA GLN A 218 -19.11 -20.28 12.93
C GLN A 218 -19.75 -19.87 14.28
N ASN A 219 -19.17 -20.31 15.40
CA ASN A 219 -19.71 -20.03 16.75
C ASN A 219 -19.50 -18.59 17.19
N LYS A 220 -18.55 -17.89 16.57
CA LYS A 220 -18.17 -16.51 16.86
C LYS A 220 -17.92 -15.81 15.53
N PRO A 221 -19.00 -15.57 14.75
CA PRO A 221 -18.89 -14.90 13.47
C PRO A 221 -18.33 -13.49 13.71
N PRO A 222 -17.60 -12.95 12.75
CA PRO A 222 -16.85 -11.73 12.99
C PRO A 222 -17.81 -10.53 12.88
N THR A 223 -18.23 -9.99 14.03
CA THR A 223 -19.18 -8.88 14.13
C THR A 223 -18.48 -7.53 14.39
N GLY A 224 -19.08 -6.44 13.93
CA GLY A 224 -18.63 -5.06 14.17
C GLY A 224 -17.74 -4.48 13.04
N PRO A 225 -17.29 -3.22 13.19
CA PRO A 225 -16.63 -2.48 12.11
C PRO A 225 -15.23 -2.99 11.73
N GLN A 226 -14.58 -3.76 12.61
CA GLN A 226 -13.25 -4.35 12.40
C GLN A 226 -13.31 -5.87 12.49
N PHE A 227 -14.20 -6.52 11.75
CA PHE A 227 -14.40 -7.98 11.79
C PHE A 227 -13.11 -8.80 11.52
N TYR A 228 -12.10 -8.22 10.88
CA TYR A 228 -10.80 -8.86 10.63
C TYR A 228 -9.90 -8.96 11.88
N ASP A 229 -10.12 -8.13 12.90
CA ASP A 229 -9.31 -8.08 14.13
C ASP A 229 -9.71 -9.14 15.18
N LYS A 230 -10.69 -9.98 14.86
CA LYS A 230 -11.28 -10.91 15.82
C LYS A 230 -10.38 -12.13 16.01
N PRO A 231 -10.26 -12.67 17.23
CA PRO A 231 -9.46 -13.88 17.51
C PRO A 231 -9.83 -15.10 16.67
N THR A 232 -11.00 -15.09 16.06
CA THR A 232 -11.55 -16.16 15.25
C THR A 232 -11.24 -15.99 13.76
N THR A 233 -10.78 -14.81 13.33
CA THR A 233 -10.50 -14.49 11.94
C THR A 233 -9.05 -14.80 11.59
N HIS A 234 -8.88 -15.59 10.54
CA HIS A 234 -7.60 -16.05 10.02
C HIS A 234 -7.58 -15.90 8.51
N GLY A 235 -6.51 -15.36 7.93
CA GLY A 235 -6.44 -15.22 6.48
C GLY A 235 -5.31 -14.35 5.99
N TRP A 236 -5.37 -14.04 4.71
CA TRP A 236 -4.39 -13.20 4.02
C TRP A 236 -5.07 -12.06 3.31
N PHE A 237 -4.53 -10.87 3.52
CA PHE A 237 -4.83 -9.73 2.70
C PHE A 237 -4.05 -9.79 1.39
N ILE A 238 -4.72 -9.46 0.29
CA ILE A 238 -4.11 -9.46 -1.06
C ILE A 238 -2.92 -8.50 -1.21
N HIS A 239 -2.78 -7.52 -0.32
CA HIS A 239 -1.66 -6.57 -0.29
C HIS A 239 -0.52 -6.98 0.65
N GLY A 240 -0.56 -8.20 1.19
CA GLY A 240 0.58 -8.86 1.82
C GLY A 240 0.60 -8.91 3.35
N TYR A 241 -0.50 -8.56 4.01
CA TYR A 241 -0.66 -8.82 5.45
C TYR A 241 -1.25 -10.21 5.69
N MET A 242 -0.81 -10.86 6.77
CA MET A 242 -1.36 -12.12 7.25
C MET A 242 -2.03 -11.89 8.59
N MET A 243 -3.30 -12.28 8.70
CA MET A 243 -4.12 -12.18 9.90
C MET A 243 -4.16 -13.52 10.62
N LYS A 244 -3.62 -13.60 11.83
CA LYS A 244 -3.64 -14.80 12.66
C LYS A 244 -4.19 -14.46 14.04
N ASN A 245 -5.25 -15.14 14.49
CA ASN A 245 -5.97 -14.81 15.72
C ASN A 245 -6.36 -13.32 15.79
N GLY A 246 -6.77 -12.72 14.66
CA GLY A 246 -7.11 -11.29 14.60
C GLY A 246 -5.91 -10.33 14.65
N GLN A 247 -4.67 -10.83 14.70
CA GLN A 247 -3.46 -10.01 14.70
C GLN A 247 -2.81 -10.02 13.31
N GLY A 248 -2.55 -8.81 12.79
CA GLY A 248 -1.88 -8.62 11.51
C GLY A 248 -0.36 -8.68 11.63
N SER A 249 0.28 -9.37 10.69
CA SER A 249 1.74 -9.45 10.57
C SER A 249 2.18 -9.28 9.12
N HIS A 250 3.38 -8.71 8.92
CA HIS A 250 4.00 -8.48 7.63
C HIS A 250 5.48 -8.95 7.65
N PRO A 251 6.04 -9.49 6.55
CA PRO A 251 5.35 -9.85 5.30
C PRO A 251 4.56 -11.15 5.47
N GLY A 252 3.29 -11.10 5.13
CA GLY A 252 2.36 -12.21 5.26
C GLY A 252 2.10 -12.97 3.96
N TRP A 253 2.21 -12.30 2.80
CA TRP A 253 1.92 -12.85 1.46
C TRP A 253 2.47 -11.94 0.34
N PRO A 254 2.88 -12.45 -0.84
CA PRO A 254 3.25 -11.62 -1.99
C PRO A 254 2.07 -10.88 -2.64
N GLN A 255 2.36 -9.81 -3.37
CA GLN A 255 1.33 -8.98 -3.99
C GLN A 255 0.48 -9.77 -5.00
N VAL A 256 -0.85 -9.71 -4.86
CA VAL A 256 -1.80 -10.32 -5.80
C VAL A 256 -2.20 -9.33 -6.89
N ALA A 257 -2.16 -9.77 -8.15
CA ALA A 257 -2.53 -8.96 -9.30
C ALA A 257 -4.02 -9.16 -9.69
N VAL A 258 -4.54 -8.23 -10.49
CA VAL A 258 -5.87 -8.37 -11.10
C VAL A 258 -5.86 -9.58 -12.03
N ASN A 259 -6.94 -10.37 -12.00
CA ASN A 259 -7.15 -11.64 -12.69
C ASN A 259 -6.37 -12.84 -12.12
N ASP A 260 -5.67 -12.68 -11.00
CA ASP A 260 -5.09 -13.84 -10.32
C ASP A 260 -6.19 -14.77 -9.78
N ILE A 261 -5.88 -16.07 -9.83
CA ILE A 261 -6.67 -17.14 -9.23
C ILE A 261 -5.96 -17.59 -7.97
N LEU A 262 -6.67 -17.50 -6.85
CA LEU A 262 -6.18 -17.88 -5.54
C LEU A 262 -6.89 -19.14 -5.08
N GLU A 263 -6.13 -20.17 -4.77
CA GLU A 263 -6.62 -21.39 -4.13
C GLU A 263 -6.39 -21.29 -2.62
N LEU A 264 -7.47 -21.16 -1.86
CA LEU A 264 -7.48 -21.30 -0.40
C LEU A 264 -7.73 -22.78 -0.07
N THR A 265 -6.76 -23.42 0.56
CA THR A 265 -6.90 -24.78 1.09
C THR A 265 -7.14 -24.73 2.59
N ILE A 266 -8.22 -25.36 3.03
CA ILE A 266 -8.61 -25.54 4.43
C ILE A 266 -8.40 -27.01 4.75
N ASN A 267 -7.35 -27.34 5.52
CA ASN A 267 -7.12 -28.69 6.01
C ASN A 267 -7.59 -28.77 7.47
N CYS A 268 -8.79 -29.30 7.67
CA CYS A 268 -9.39 -29.40 9.00
C CYS A 268 -8.66 -30.44 9.86
N ASP A 269 -8.15 -31.50 9.24
CA ASP A 269 -7.50 -32.61 9.93
C ASP A 269 -6.14 -32.20 10.50
N GLU A 270 -5.36 -31.44 9.71
CA GLU A 270 -4.07 -30.89 10.13
C GLU A 270 -4.18 -29.52 10.82
N ARG A 271 -5.41 -28.96 10.91
CA ARG A 271 -5.67 -27.60 11.41
C ARG A 271 -4.76 -26.57 10.74
N SER A 272 -4.66 -26.64 9.42
CA SER A 272 -3.83 -25.78 8.62
C SER A 272 -4.63 -25.08 7.52
N LEU A 273 -4.22 -23.86 7.22
CA LEU A 273 -4.68 -23.08 6.09
C LEU A 273 -3.49 -22.86 5.17
N SER A 274 -3.71 -22.94 3.88
CA SER A 274 -2.73 -22.49 2.90
C SER A 274 -3.41 -21.70 1.81
N ILE A 275 -2.72 -20.70 1.29
CA ILE A 275 -3.16 -20.00 0.09
C ILE A 275 -2.09 -20.17 -0.98
N LEU A 276 -2.51 -20.36 -2.22
CA LEU A 276 -1.68 -20.52 -3.42
C LEU A 276 -2.20 -19.55 -4.48
N ASN A 277 -1.31 -18.72 -5.04
CA ASN A 277 -1.63 -18.00 -6.26
C ASN A 277 -1.23 -18.87 -7.46
N GLU A 278 -2.21 -19.30 -8.25
CA GLU A 278 -1.97 -20.21 -9.37
C GLU A 278 -1.14 -19.58 -10.48
N ASN A 279 -1.26 -18.26 -10.66
CA ASN A 279 -0.58 -17.51 -11.70
C ASN A 279 0.89 -17.31 -11.34
N SER A 280 1.19 -16.83 -10.13
CA SER A 280 2.58 -16.56 -9.70
C SER A 280 3.28 -17.74 -9.03
N ARG A 281 2.55 -18.81 -8.71
CA ARG A 281 3.00 -19.97 -7.92
C ARG A 281 3.46 -19.64 -6.50
N ALA A 282 3.22 -18.42 -6.02
CA ALA A 282 3.47 -18.06 -4.64
C ALA A 282 2.56 -18.85 -3.69
N GLN A 283 3.12 -19.29 -2.56
CA GLN A 283 2.40 -20.02 -1.51
C GLN A 283 2.83 -19.55 -0.11
N ASN A 284 1.94 -19.72 0.85
CA ASN A 284 2.08 -19.40 2.26
C ASN A 284 1.10 -20.26 3.04
N ASN A 285 1.51 -20.62 4.25
CA ASN A 285 0.78 -21.54 5.11
C ASN A 285 0.65 -20.93 6.50
N MET A 286 -0.46 -21.19 7.15
CA MET A 286 -0.76 -20.78 8.51
C MET A 286 -1.37 -21.95 9.29
N GLN A 287 -1.01 -22.07 10.56
CA GLN A 287 -1.74 -22.88 11.52
C GLN A 287 -2.49 -21.97 12.50
N PRO A 288 -3.83 -21.87 12.41
CA PRO A 288 -4.65 -21.18 13.40
C PRO A 288 -4.41 -21.72 14.81
N GLY A 289 -4.23 -20.84 15.79
CA GLY A 289 -4.08 -21.24 17.18
C GLY A 289 -5.44 -21.57 17.82
N LEU A 290 -5.45 -22.42 18.85
CA LEU A 290 -6.62 -22.53 19.72
C LEU A 290 -6.77 -21.21 20.50
N SER A 291 -7.76 -20.39 20.15
CA SER A 291 -8.15 -19.27 21.02
C SER A 291 -8.95 -19.83 22.21
N GLY A 292 -8.24 -20.18 23.29
CA GLY A 292 -8.88 -20.70 24.51
C GLY A 292 -7.93 -21.35 25.52
N GLY A 293 -6.89 -20.64 25.95
CA GLY A 293 -6.10 -20.99 27.13
C GLY A 293 -6.31 -19.92 28.20
N ILE A 294 -7.04 -20.25 29.26
CA ILE A 294 -7.18 -19.45 30.47
C ILE A 294 -5.77 -19.02 30.91
N LYS A 295 -5.50 -17.71 30.97
CA LYS A 295 -4.36 -17.19 31.73
C LYS A 295 -4.64 -17.52 33.19
N GLY A 296 -4.09 -18.64 33.66
CA GLY A 296 -4.04 -18.94 35.07
C GLY A 296 -3.26 -17.83 35.76
N ASN A 297 -3.96 -17.03 36.57
CA ASN A 297 -3.34 -16.14 37.53
C ASN A 297 -2.46 -16.99 38.44
N LYS A 298 -1.14 -16.86 38.30
CA LYS A 298 -0.22 -17.19 39.39
C LYS A 298 -0.32 -16.05 40.41
N LYS A 299 -0.99 -16.32 41.53
CA LYS A 299 -0.57 -15.78 42.82
C LYS A 299 0.52 -16.68 43.35
#